data_AF-A0A519GZR9-F1
#
_entry.id   AF-A0A519GZR9-F1
#
_cell.length_a   1.000
_cell.length_b   1.000
_cell.length_c   1.000
_cell.angle_alpha   90.00
_cell.angle_beta   90.00
_cell.angle_gamma   90.00
#
_symmetry.space_group_name_H-M   'P 1'
#
loop_
_entity.id
_entity.type
_entity.pdbx_description
1 polymer ?
#
loop_
_entity_poly.entity_id
_entity_poly.type
_entity_poly.pdbx_seq_one_letter_code
_entity_poly.pdbx_strand_id
1 'polypeptide(L)'
;GKSYAVRSAGFFATGRKPVWRLTTREGHELRLTGDHRVRRVARKTRYGMELDWTEAARLAPGDEILINDHRALRGWSGGGTRAEGYLLGLLIGDGTLKLDKAVLSVWAPELRVVGRDAVAFATTGAAGIVQAAEAAAATLSHRADFRGFQRPVAGRGEARLASAALRDMAFSLGMGPRNKVITPAMERQSSDFTEGLLGGLFDADGSAQGSQEKGVSVRLSQSDEGLLRTVQRMLLRLGIASRLYRERRPAALRSLPDGRGGARGYATQAQHELVISGDNLHVFAERIGFEDSDKASKLEQLLASYKRMPNRERFVATVDALLADGEETVYDVTVDDVHAFDANGLVVHNCGEQPLPPYGC
;
A
#
# COMPACT_ATOMS: atom_id res chain seq x y z
N GLY A 1 7.50 4.28 16.05
CA GLY A 1 8.25 3.04 16.33
C GLY A 1 9.65 3.34 16.85
N LYS A 2 10.17 2.45 17.70
CA LYS A 2 11.57 2.36 18.12
C LYS A 2 12.04 0.95 17.74
N SER A 3 13.26 0.82 17.24
CA SER A 3 13.84 -0.51 16.95
C SER A 3 14.33 -1.17 18.24
N TYR A 4 14.12 -2.48 18.35
CA TYR A 4 14.57 -3.32 19.45
C TYR A 4 15.44 -4.45 18.91
N ALA A 5 16.43 -4.86 19.70
CA ALA A 5 17.28 -5.98 19.34
C ALA A 5 16.50 -7.29 19.44
N VAL A 6 16.82 -8.22 18.54
CA VAL A 6 16.31 -9.59 18.57
C VAL A 6 17.38 -10.47 19.21
N ARG A 7 16.99 -11.31 20.17
CA ARG A 7 17.87 -12.29 20.82
C ARG A 7 18.08 -13.56 19.98
N SER A 8 17.05 -13.98 19.26
CA SER A 8 17.13 -15.12 18.35
C SER A 8 17.84 -14.76 17.05
N ALA A 9 18.27 -15.76 16.27
CA ALA A 9 18.83 -15.58 14.93
C ALA A 9 17.74 -15.23 13.88
N GLY A 10 16.82 -14.33 14.25
CA GLY A 10 15.59 -14.03 13.51
C GLY A 10 14.41 -14.90 13.92
N PHE A 11 13.44 -15.05 13.01
CA PHE A 11 12.29 -15.93 13.21
C PHE A 11 12.72 -17.40 13.11
N PHE A 12 12.26 -18.22 14.04
CA PHE A 12 12.54 -19.66 14.08
C PHE A 12 11.23 -20.47 14.12
N ALA A 13 11.25 -21.67 13.54
CA ALA A 13 10.10 -22.55 13.53
C ALA A 13 9.82 -23.12 14.93
N THR A 14 8.56 -23.10 15.35
CA THR A 14 8.10 -23.68 16.64
C THR A 14 7.20 -24.90 16.45
N GLY A 15 7.18 -25.46 15.23
CA GLY A 15 6.48 -26.69 14.89
C GLY A 15 5.19 -26.47 14.11
N ARG A 16 4.48 -27.56 13.80
CA ARG A 16 3.20 -27.54 13.10
C ARG A 16 2.06 -27.46 14.11
N LYS A 17 1.19 -26.44 14.00
CA LYS A 17 0.13 -26.18 14.97
C LYS A 17 -1.17 -25.76 14.30
N PRO A 18 -2.33 -25.91 14.97
CA PRO A 18 -3.57 -25.29 14.55
C PRO A 18 -3.43 -23.77 14.47
N VAL A 19 -3.81 -23.20 13.33
CA VAL A 19 -3.79 -21.76 13.09
C VAL A 19 -5.20 -21.23 12.95
N TRP A 20 -5.37 -19.98 13.38
CA TRP A 20 -6.60 -19.22 13.29
C TRP A 20 -6.35 -17.98 12.45
N ARG A 21 -7.32 -17.61 11.63
CA ARG A 21 -7.33 -16.36 10.88
C ARG A 21 -8.10 -15.32 11.67
N LEU A 22 -7.37 -14.34 12.20
CA LEU A 22 -7.91 -13.14 12.82
C LEU A 22 -8.12 -12.07 11.74
N THR A 23 -9.34 -11.56 11.62
CA THR A 23 -9.69 -10.44 10.74
C THR A 23 -10.24 -9.27 11.53
N THR A 24 -10.02 -8.05 11.03
CA THR A 24 -10.58 -6.82 11.61
C THR A 24 -11.54 -6.11 10.66
N ARG A 25 -12.43 -5.27 11.22
CA ARG A 25 -13.39 -4.46 10.47
C ARG A 25 -12.74 -3.39 9.60
N GLU A 26 -11.49 -3.04 9.90
CA GLU A 26 -10.66 -2.12 9.14
C GLU A 26 -9.92 -2.81 7.99
N GLY A 27 -9.88 -4.15 7.98
CA GLY A 27 -9.30 -4.95 6.89
C GLY A 27 -7.96 -5.62 7.22
N HIS A 28 -7.43 -5.44 8.44
CA HIS A 28 -6.21 -6.11 8.87
C HIS A 28 -6.46 -7.61 9.05
N GLU A 29 -5.41 -8.40 8.84
CA GLU A 29 -5.47 -9.85 8.94
C GLU A 29 -4.17 -10.43 9.48
N LEU A 30 -4.29 -11.41 10.36
CA LEU A 30 -3.17 -12.18 10.89
C LEU A 30 -3.56 -13.64 11.03
N ARG A 31 -2.67 -14.55 10.65
CA ARG A 31 -2.77 -15.98 10.98
C ARG A 31 -1.86 -16.26 12.16
N LEU A 32 -2.40 -16.85 13.21
CA LEU A 32 -1.71 -17.08 14.48
C LEU A 32 -2.28 -18.28 15.23
N THR A 33 -1.55 -18.80 16.21
CA THR A 33 -2.06 -19.86 17.10
C THR A 33 -3.01 -19.26 18.14
N GLY A 34 -3.92 -20.09 18.67
CA GLY A 34 -4.94 -19.64 19.62
C GLY A 34 -4.38 -19.09 20.94
N ASP A 35 -3.23 -19.58 21.36
CA ASP A 35 -2.51 -19.15 22.57
C ASP A 35 -1.61 -17.93 22.34
N HIS A 36 -1.38 -17.54 21.09
CA HIS A 36 -0.55 -16.38 20.79
C HIS A 36 -1.22 -15.10 21.28
N ARG A 37 -0.47 -14.26 22.01
CA ARG A 37 -1.04 -13.08 22.67
C ARG A 37 -1.00 -11.86 21.77
N VAL A 38 -2.15 -11.19 21.64
CA VAL A 38 -2.33 -9.93 20.91
C VAL A 38 -2.56 -8.80 21.92
N ARG A 39 -2.09 -7.59 21.59
CA ARG A 39 -2.28 -6.41 22.44
C ARG A 39 -3.70 -5.88 22.30
N ARG A 40 -4.54 -6.08 23.32
CA ARG A 40 -5.95 -5.66 23.34
C ARG A 40 -6.13 -4.37 24.14
N VAL A 41 -7.11 -3.56 23.76
CA VAL A 41 -7.55 -2.36 24.46
C VAL A 41 -8.55 -2.78 25.54
N ALA A 42 -8.09 -2.82 26.80
CA ALA A 42 -8.93 -3.17 27.95
C ALA A 42 -9.90 -2.03 28.31
N ARG A 43 -9.45 -0.79 28.17
CA ARG A 43 -10.27 0.41 28.40
C ARG A 43 -9.80 1.56 27.52
N LYS A 44 -10.75 2.27 26.92
CA LYS A 44 -10.49 3.45 26.07
C LYS A 44 -11.26 4.65 26.60
N THR A 45 -10.56 5.75 26.83
CA THR A 45 -11.15 7.04 27.19
C THR A 45 -10.76 8.10 26.17
N ARG A 46 -11.28 9.32 26.32
CA ARG A 46 -10.80 10.47 25.54
C ARG A 46 -9.30 10.75 25.75
N TYR A 47 -8.76 10.45 26.93
CA TYR A 47 -7.43 10.89 27.34
C TYR A 47 -6.36 9.79 27.28
N GLY A 48 -6.76 8.52 27.29
CA GLY A 48 -5.82 7.41 27.32
C GLY A 48 -6.47 6.06 27.04
N MET A 49 -5.60 5.06 26.90
CA MET A 49 -5.96 3.67 26.67
C MET A 49 -5.20 2.80 27.66
N GLU A 50 -5.92 1.89 28.31
CA GLU A 50 -5.34 0.80 29.10
C GLU A 50 -5.31 -0.45 28.23
N LEU A 51 -4.20 -1.18 28.28
CA LEU A 51 -3.91 -2.29 27.38
C LEU A 51 -3.58 -3.54 28.18
N ASP A 52 -4.02 -4.69 27.67
CA ASP A 52 -3.62 -6.00 28.19
C ASP A 52 -3.11 -6.91 27.06
N TRP A 53 -2.50 -8.02 27.46
CA TRP A 53 -2.13 -9.10 26.55
C TRP A 53 -3.19 -10.19 26.65
N THR A 54 -3.88 -10.44 25.55
CA THR A 54 -4.97 -11.41 25.47
C THR A 54 -4.62 -12.49 24.46
N GLU A 55 -4.77 -13.76 24.84
CA GLU A 55 -4.64 -14.90 23.93
C GLU A 55 -5.64 -14.76 22.77
N ALA A 56 -5.21 -15.04 21.54
CA ALA A 56 -6.03 -14.89 20.36
C ALA A 56 -7.38 -15.59 20.49
N ALA A 57 -7.40 -16.83 21.03
CA ALA A 57 -8.60 -17.64 21.23
C ALA A 57 -9.62 -17.03 22.22
N ARG A 58 -9.25 -16.00 22.98
CA ARG A 58 -10.15 -15.28 23.89
C ARG A 58 -10.73 -14.00 23.30
N LEU A 59 -10.26 -13.59 22.11
CA LEU A 59 -10.79 -12.41 21.43
C LEU A 59 -12.22 -12.68 20.94
N ALA A 60 -13.09 -11.69 21.10
CA ALA A 60 -14.45 -11.70 20.59
C ALA A 60 -14.65 -10.62 19.50
N PRO A 61 -15.57 -10.82 18.56
CA PRO A 61 -15.99 -9.76 17.64
C PRO A 61 -16.38 -8.49 18.40
N GLY A 62 -15.81 -7.36 17.99
CA GLY A 62 -16.00 -6.07 18.67
C GLY A 62 -14.88 -5.71 19.65
N ASP A 63 -14.01 -6.63 20.06
CA ASP A 63 -12.81 -6.29 20.81
C ASP A 63 -11.92 -5.34 19.98
N GLU A 64 -11.27 -4.40 20.66
CA GLU A 64 -10.32 -3.48 20.06
C GLU A 64 -8.88 -3.99 20.31
N ILE A 65 -8.06 -4.09 19.26
CA ILE A 65 -6.66 -4.52 19.33
C ILE A 65 -5.73 -3.46 18.73
N LEU A 66 -4.48 -3.40 19.19
CA LEU A 66 -3.51 -2.46 18.66
C LEU A 66 -2.93 -2.91 17.32
N ILE A 67 -2.87 -1.95 16.42
CA ILE A 67 -1.99 -1.97 15.26
C ILE A 67 -0.77 -1.09 15.54
N ASN A 68 0.35 -1.34 14.86
CA ASN A 68 1.60 -0.67 15.16
C ASN A 68 1.59 0.82 14.78
N ASP A 69 2.07 1.68 15.69
CA ASP A 69 2.41 3.07 15.39
C ASP A 69 3.90 3.21 15.06
N HIS A 70 4.20 3.21 13.76
CA HIS A 70 5.56 3.40 13.26
C HIS A 70 5.95 4.86 13.02
N ARG A 71 5.14 5.86 13.39
CA ARG A 71 5.44 7.28 13.06
C ARG A 71 6.78 7.81 13.58
N ALA A 72 7.24 7.33 14.74
CA ALA A 72 8.56 7.71 15.26
C ALA A 72 9.75 7.01 14.57
N LEU A 73 9.51 6.02 13.71
CA LEU A 73 10.55 5.34 12.94
C LEU A 73 10.91 6.19 11.72
N ARG A 74 12.15 6.70 11.67
CA ARG A 74 12.61 7.63 10.62
C ARG A 74 12.84 6.99 9.25
N GLY A 75 12.71 5.67 9.15
CA GLY A 75 12.96 4.90 7.92
C GLY A 75 13.64 3.57 8.24
N TRP A 76 13.84 2.77 7.20
CA TRP A 76 14.61 1.53 7.27
C TRP A 76 15.42 1.36 5.99
N SER A 77 16.63 0.82 6.15
CA SER A 77 17.53 0.53 5.03
C SER A 77 17.01 -0.62 4.15
N GLY A 78 17.42 -0.61 2.89
CA GLY A 78 17.14 -1.64 1.90
C GLY A 78 17.81 -1.27 0.58
N GLY A 79 17.80 -2.18 -0.40
CA GLY A 79 18.54 -1.97 -1.66
C GLY A 79 17.91 -0.98 -2.62
N GLY A 80 16.57 -0.93 -2.68
CA GLY A 80 15.84 -0.09 -3.61
C GLY A 80 15.80 1.39 -3.21
N THR A 81 15.60 2.26 -4.20
CA THR A 81 15.47 3.72 -4.05
C THR A 81 14.04 4.20 -4.27
N ARG A 82 13.74 5.45 -3.89
CA ARG A 82 12.44 6.10 -4.14
C ARG A 82 12.10 6.18 -5.63
N ALA A 83 13.08 6.47 -6.50
CA ALA A 83 12.89 6.53 -7.94
C ALA A 83 12.46 5.18 -8.54
N GLU A 84 13.14 4.10 -8.14
CA GLU A 84 12.81 2.74 -8.56
C GLU A 84 11.41 2.33 -8.08
N GLY A 85 11.10 2.63 -6.81
CA GLY A 85 9.77 2.44 -6.25
C GLY A 85 8.70 3.15 -7.08
N TYR A 86 8.89 4.44 -7.36
CA TYR A 86 7.93 5.27 -8.10
C TYR A 86 7.58 4.69 -9.48
N LEU A 87 8.58 4.28 -10.25
CA LEU A 87 8.36 3.65 -11.56
C LEU A 87 7.58 2.34 -11.45
N LEU A 88 7.86 1.53 -10.44
CA LEU A 88 7.15 0.27 -10.21
C LEU A 88 5.71 0.51 -9.72
N GLY A 89 5.47 1.57 -8.94
CA GLY A 89 4.13 1.99 -8.53
C GLY A 89 3.26 2.35 -9.73
N LEU A 90 3.79 3.19 -10.62
CA LEU A 90 3.15 3.53 -11.90
C LEU A 90 2.94 2.30 -12.79
N LEU A 91 3.90 1.36 -12.80
CA LEU A 91 3.78 0.13 -13.58
C LEU A 91 2.64 -0.77 -13.08
N ILE A 92 2.47 -0.88 -11.76
CA ILE A 92 1.43 -1.68 -11.13
C ILE A 92 0.05 -1.12 -11.48
N GLY A 93 -0.16 0.19 -11.29
CA GLY A 93 -1.44 0.85 -11.58
C GLY A 93 -1.78 0.85 -13.07
N ASP A 94 -1.22 1.80 -13.81
CA ASP A 94 -1.59 2.03 -15.21
C ASP A 94 -0.66 1.37 -16.25
N GLY A 95 0.48 0.83 -15.82
CA GLY A 95 1.46 0.28 -16.74
C GLY A 95 1.14 -1.10 -17.31
N THR A 96 1.94 -1.52 -18.29
CA THR A 96 1.90 -2.85 -18.91
C THR A 96 3.28 -3.50 -18.85
N LEU A 97 3.38 -4.68 -18.24
CA LEU A 97 4.60 -5.49 -18.21
C LEU A 97 4.54 -6.58 -19.29
N LYS A 98 5.50 -6.55 -20.23
CA LYS A 98 5.69 -7.55 -21.28
C LYS A 98 7.04 -8.24 -21.13
N LEU A 99 7.24 -9.32 -21.89
CA LEU A 99 8.52 -10.03 -21.93
C LEU A 99 9.67 -9.18 -22.50
N ASP A 100 9.38 -8.28 -23.45
CA ASP A 100 10.36 -7.45 -24.12
C ASP A 100 10.58 -6.09 -23.44
N LYS A 101 9.58 -5.57 -22.70
CA LYS A 101 9.64 -4.25 -22.05
C LYS A 101 8.54 -4.02 -21.02
N ALA A 102 8.74 -3.04 -20.17
CA ALA A 102 7.70 -2.40 -19.37
C ALA A 102 7.25 -1.13 -20.10
N VAL A 103 5.96 -0.82 -20.03
CA VAL A 103 5.40 0.41 -20.58
C VAL A 103 4.61 1.12 -19.50
N LEU A 104 5.02 2.34 -19.16
CA LEU A 104 4.25 3.26 -18.34
C LEU A 104 3.30 4.05 -19.24
N SER A 105 2.12 4.33 -18.71
CA SER A 105 1.03 5.01 -19.39
C SER A 105 0.52 6.10 -18.46
N VAL A 106 0.59 7.35 -18.89
CA VAL A 106 0.05 8.51 -18.16
C VAL A 106 -1.08 9.10 -18.99
N TRP A 107 -2.29 9.06 -18.46
CA TRP A 107 -3.49 9.53 -19.15
C TRP A 107 -3.68 11.03 -18.95
N ALA A 108 -3.74 11.77 -20.06
CA ALA A 108 -4.01 13.21 -20.09
C ALA A 108 -5.03 13.50 -21.20
N PRO A 109 -6.33 13.67 -20.88
CA PRO A 109 -7.41 13.83 -21.86
C PRO A 109 -7.17 14.95 -22.88
N GLU A 110 -6.40 15.98 -22.52
CA GLU A 110 -6.08 17.14 -23.35
C GLU A 110 -5.19 16.76 -24.55
N LEU A 111 -4.43 15.66 -24.44
CA LEU A 111 -3.66 15.09 -25.55
C LEU A 111 -4.56 14.49 -26.66
N ARG A 112 -5.88 14.40 -26.44
CA ARG A 112 -6.83 14.07 -27.52
C ARG A 112 -7.09 15.25 -28.48
N VAL A 113 -6.86 16.49 -28.02
CA VAL A 113 -7.29 17.72 -28.72
C VAL A 113 -6.14 18.36 -29.53
N VAL A 114 -4.88 18.05 -29.24
CA VAL A 114 -3.73 18.70 -29.87
C VAL A 114 -3.39 18.07 -31.23
N GLY A 115 -4.04 18.58 -32.28
CA GLY A 115 -3.60 18.45 -33.66
C GLY A 115 -2.59 19.55 -34.00
N ARG A 116 -1.33 19.15 -34.28
CA ARG A 116 -0.23 19.94 -34.87
C ARG A 116 0.22 21.17 -34.06
N ASP A 117 1.47 21.11 -33.61
CA ASP A 117 2.30 22.26 -33.21
C ASP A 117 1.98 22.96 -31.87
N ALA A 118 2.11 22.21 -30.78
CA ALA A 118 2.72 22.62 -29.49
C ALA A 118 2.46 21.52 -28.46
N VAL A 119 3.49 21.06 -27.74
CA VAL A 119 3.29 20.13 -26.61
C VAL A 119 2.69 20.92 -25.45
N ALA A 120 1.37 21.06 -25.43
CA ALA A 120 0.66 21.67 -24.31
C ALA A 120 0.47 20.62 -23.19
N PHE A 121 1.48 20.45 -22.34
CA PHE A 121 1.34 19.77 -21.03
C PHE A 121 0.59 20.65 -20.00
N ALA A 122 -0.23 21.62 -20.43
CA ALA A 122 -0.53 22.81 -19.61
C ALA A 122 -1.94 22.85 -18.99
N THR A 123 -2.64 21.74 -18.75
CA THR A 123 -3.98 21.83 -18.12
C THR A 123 -4.44 20.63 -17.28
N THR A 124 -3.57 19.65 -17.00
CA THR A 124 -3.83 18.58 -16.02
C THR A 124 -2.59 18.26 -15.20
N GLY A 125 -2.80 17.69 -14.01
CA GLY A 125 -1.75 17.26 -13.10
C GLY A 125 -0.82 16.18 -13.64
N ALA A 126 -1.18 15.54 -14.76
CA ALA A 126 -0.38 14.54 -15.46
C ALA A 126 1.03 15.01 -15.83
N ALA A 127 1.25 16.31 -16.02
CA ALA A 127 2.57 16.86 -16.32
C ALA A 127 3.60 16.57 -15.20
N GLY A 128 3.17 16.65 -13.93
CA GLY A 128 4.03 16.34 -12.79
C GLY A 128 4.39 14.85 -12.73
N ILE A 129 3.43 13.95 -13.00
CA ILE A 129 3.70 12.50 -13.12
C ILE A 129 4.75 12.24 -14.23
N VAL A 130 4.59 12.85 -15.41
CA VAL A 130 5.54 12.67 -16.52
C VAL A 130 6.93 13.13 -16.12
N GLN A 131 7.06 14.32 -15.53
CA GLN A 131 8.34 14.86 -15.09
C GLN A 131 9.01 13.95 -14.05
N ALA A 132 8.27 13.52 -13.02
CA ALA A 132 8.77 12.64 -11.98
C ALA A 132 9.18 11.27 -12.53
N ALA A 133 8.37 10.70 -13.43
CA ALA A 133 8.68 9.42 -14.07
C ALA A 133 9.89 9.51 -15.00
N GLU A 134 10.10 10.62 -15.72
CA GLU A 134 11.30 10.82 -16.53
C GLU A 134 12.55 10.97 -15.66
N ALA A 135 12.48 11.77 -14.60
CA ALA A 135 13.57 11.94 -13.65
C ALA A 135 13.94 10.60 -13.01
N ALA A 136 12.95 9.81 -12.59
CA ALA A 136 13.16 8.48 -12.03
C ALA A 136 13.74 7.51 -13.08
N ALA A 137 13.22 7.49 -14.30
CA ALA A 137 13.72 6.61 -15.37
C ALA A 137 15.16 6.92 -15.78
N ALA A 138 15.58 8.19 -15.69
CA ALA A 138 16.96 8.60 -15.94
C ALA A 138 17.97 8.05 -14.91
N THR A 139 17.51 7.59 -13.74
CA THR A 139 18.37 6.92 -12.74
C THR A 139 18.66 5.45 -13.08
N LEU A 140 17.91 4.86 -14.02
CA LEU A 140 18.10 3.47 -14.40
C LEU A 140 19.24 3.32 -15.42
N SER A 141 19.86 2.14 -15.45
CA SER A 141 20.78 1.78 -16.52
C SER A 141 20.03 1.73 -17.85
N HIS A 142 20.15 2.79 -18.66
CA HIS A 142 19.47 2.90 -19.94
C HIS A 142 20.46 2.91 -21.10
N ARG A 143 19.99 2.52 -22.29
CA ARG A 143 20.78 2.67 -23.52
C ARG A 143 20.96 4.15 -23.86
N ALA A 144 22.00 4.48 -24.62
CA ALA A 144 22.28 5.85 -25.06
C ALA A 144 21.17 6.44 -25.94
N ASP A 145 20.31 5.61 -26.55
CA ASP A 145 19.17 6.01 -27.38
C ASP A 145 17.86 6.22 -26.59
N PHE A 146 17.88 6.12 -25.26
CA PHE A 146 16.69 6.37 -24.44
C PHE A 146 16.28 7.85 -24.49
N ARG A 147 15.01 8.12 -24.82
CA ARG A 147 14.47 9.48 -25.05
C ARG A 147 13.34 9.86 -24.08
N GLY A 148 13.16 9.14 -22.97
CA GLY A 148 12.08 9.41 -22.02
C GLY A 148 10.70 9.04 -22.57
N PHE A 149 9.68 9.84 -22.25
CA PHE A 149 8.33 9.63 -22.78
C PHE A 149 8.29 9.86 -24.29
N GLN A 150 7.61 8.97 -25.00
CA GLN A 150 7.34 9.09 -26.42
C GLN A 150 6.37 10.25 -26.65
N ARG A 151 6.52 10.92 -27.81
CA ARG A 151 5.56 11.95 -28.23
C ARG A 151 4.13 11.39 -28.14
N PRO A 152 3.18 12.13 -27.53
CA PRO A 152 1.79 11.73 -27.47
C PRO A 152 1.28 11.32 -28.86
N VAL A 153 0.67 10.14 -28.95
CA VAL A 153 0.01 9.73 -30.18
C VAL A 153 -1.28 10.54 -30.31
N ALA A 154 -1.36 11.38 -31.34
CA ALA A 154 -2.52 12.23 -31.59
C ALA A 154 -3.83 11.42 -31.50
N GLY A 155 -4.77 11.90 -30.70
CA GLY A 155 -6.10 11.29 -30.52
C GLY A 155 -6.20 10.21 -29.42
N ARG A 156 -5.09 9.78 -28.78
CA ARG A 156 -5.16 8.80 -27.68
C ARG A 156 -5.42 9.40 -26.30
N GLY A 157 -4.90 10.60 -26.02
CA GLY A 157 -5.02 11.18 -24.67
C GLY A 157 -4.02 10.59 -23.67
N GLU A 158 -2.85 10.13 -24.11
CA GLU A 158 -1.91 9.34 -23.30
C GLU A 158 -0.45 9.63 -23.68
N ALA A 159 0.41 9.78 -22.67
CA ALA A 159 1.87 9.79 -22.80
C ALA A 159 2.44 8.43 -22.36
N ARG A 160 3.43 7.89 -23.10
CA ARG A 160 3.97 6.54 -22.84
C ARG A 160 5.48 6.51 -22.73
N LEU A 161 6.00 5.76 -21.75
CA LEU A 161 7.42 5.48 -21.59
C LEU A 161 7.66 3.98 -21.66
N ALA A 162 8.48 3.54 -22.61
CA ALA A 162 8.86 2.14 -22.76
C ALA A 162 10.29 1.91 -22.26
N SER A 163 10.49 0.95 -21.35
CA SER A 163 11.79 0.69 -20.75
C SER A 163 12.05 -0.81 -20.54
N ALA A 164 13.18 -1.29 -21.07
CA ALA A 164 13.67 -2.64 -20.82
C ALA A 164 14.30 -2.74 -19.41
N ALA A 165 15.00 -1.71 -18.95
CA ALA A 165 15.58 -1.67 -17.62
C ALA A 165 14.52 -1.76 -16.51
N LEU A 166 13.39 -1.06 -16.69
CA LEU A 166 12.26 -1.15 -15.76
C LEU A 166 11.64 -2.56 -15.76
N ARG A 167 11.57 -3.22 -16.92
CA ARG A 167 11.15 -4.64 -16.98
C ARG A 167 12.11 -5.53 -16.21
N ASP A 168 13.42 -5.37 -16.42
CA ASP A 168 14.42 -6.23 -15.80
C ASP A 168 14.38 -6.10 -14.27
N MET A 169 14.19 -4.88 -13.77
CA MET A 169 13.94 -4.63 -12.36
C MET A 169 12.63 -5.24 -11.86
N ALA A 170 11.54 -5.10 -12.61
CA ALA A 170 10.26 -5.73 -12.27
C ALA A 170 10.42 -7.25 -12.12
N PHE A 171 11.13 -7.90 -13.05
CA PHE A 171 11.40 -9.33 -13.02
C PHE A 171 12.34 -9.72 -11.88
N SER A 172 13.40 -8.96 -11.60
CA SER A 172 14.30 -9.24 -10.48
C SER A 172 13.60 -9.15 -9.12
N LEU A 173 12.54 -8.36 -9.03
CA LEU A 173 11.68 -8.26 -7.85
C LEU A 173 10.49 -9.21 -7.88
N GLY A 174 10.44 -10.15 -8.84
CA GLY A 174 9.47 -11.25 -8.85
C GLY A 174 8.11 -10.91 -9.50
N MET A 175 7.97 -9.77 -10.18
CA MET A 175 6.81 -9.57 -11.06
C MET A 175 6.94 -10.40 -12.34
N GLY A 176 5.82 -10.66 -12.98
CA GLY A 176 5.77 -11.32 -14.29
C GLY A 176 4.67 -10.75 -15.17
N PRO A 177 4.68 -11.04 -16.49
CA PRO A 177 3.56 -10.69 -17.35
C PRO A 177 2.27 -11.31 -16.79
N ARG A 178 1.23 -10.49 -16.60
CA ARG A 178 -0.06 -10.85 -15.96
C ARG A 178 -0.02 -11.06 -14.43
N ASN A 179 1.12 -10.87 -13.79
CA ASN A 179 1.26 -10.84 -12.33
C ASN A 179 1.83 -9.49 -11.88
N LYS A 180 1.06 -8.41 -12.12
CA LYS A 180 1.40 -7.03 -11.72
C LYS A 180 0.95 -6.79 -10.29
N VAL A 181 1.64 -7.40 -9.33
CA VAL A 181 1.34 -7.28 -7.90
C VAL A 181 2.55 -6.73 -7.15
N ILE A 182 2.31 -6.16 -5.97
CA ILE A 182 3.39 -5.89 -5.02
C ILE A 182 3.87 -7.24 -4.47
N THR A 183 5.15 -7.54 -4.65
CA THR A 183 5.73 -8.84 -4.26
C THR A 183 6.35 -8.79 -2.86
N PRO A 184 6.58 -9.95 -2.22
CA PRO A 184 7.35 -9.99 -0.96
C PRO A 184 8.78 -9.42 -1.10
N ALA A 185 9.38 -9.47 -2.29
CA ALA A 185 10.69 -8.88 -2.52
C ALA A 185 10.65 -7.34 -2.51
N MET A 186 9.52 -6.74 -2.92
CA MET A 186 9.29 -5.31 -2.82
C MET A 186 9.02 -4.85 -1.39
N GLU A 187 8.22 -5.62 -0.62
CA GLU A 187 7.95 -5.30 0.79
C GLU A 187 9.22 -5.29 1.68
N ARG A 188 10.29 -5.97 1.24
CA ARG A 188 11.60 -6.02 1.90
C ARG A 188 12.55 -4.88 1.51
N GLN A 189 12.18 -4.02 0.55
CA GLN A 189 13.03 -2.90 0.15
C GLN A 189 13.03 -1.79 1.22
N SER A 190 13.79 -0.73 0.96
CA SER A 190 13.95 0.42 1.87
C SER A 190 12.62 1.18 2.10
N SER A 191 12.61 2.04 3.12
CA SER A 191 11.51 2.99 3.31
C SER A 191 11.33 3.90 2.10
N ASP A 192 12.44 4.34 1.49
CA ASP A 192 12.42 5.24 0.33
C ASP A 192 11.76 4.57 -0.87
N PHE A 193 12.11 3.31 -1.13
CA PHE A 193 11.45 2.50 -2.17
C PHE A 193 9.96 2.34 -1.88
N THR A 194 9.59 2.08 -0.62
CA THR A 194 8.18 1.92 -0.21
C THR A 194 7.39 3.21 -0.43
N GLU A 195 7.95 4.37 -0.04
CA GLU A 195 7.35 5.68 -0.27
C GLU A 195 7.18 5.96 -1.77
N GLY A 196 8.19 5.66 -2.58
CA GLY A 196 8.12 5.77 -4.04
C GLY A 196 7.06 4.86 -4.65
N LEU A 197 7.06 3.57 -4.30
CA LEU A 197 6.11 2.57 -4.80
C LEU A 197 4.67 2.97 -4.52
N LEU A 198 4.39 3.41 -3.31
CA LEU A 198 3.08 3.92 -2.95
C LEU A 198 2.77 5.22 -3.70
N GLY A 199 3.72 6.15 -3.81
CA GLY A 199 3.54 7.40 -4.55
C GLY A 199 3.11 7.17 -5.99
N GLY A 200 3.83 6.32 -6.73
CA GLY A 200 3.48 5.99 -8.11
C GLY A 200 2.13 5.29 -8.24
N LEU A 201 1.80 4.39 -7.29
CA LEU A 201 0.49 3.71 -7.29
C LEU A 201 -0.67 4.66 -6.99
N PHE A 202 -0.49 5.61 -6.05
CA PHE A 202 -1.48 6.62 -5.73
C PHE A 202 -1.60 7.71 -6.82
N ASP A 203 -0.53 8.02 -7.55
CA ASP A 203 -0.60 8.87 -8.73
C ASP A 203 -1.36 8.22 -9.88
N ALA A 204 -1.23 6.90 -10.08
CA ALA A 204 -2.02 6.17 -11.08
C ALA A 204 -3.50 6.08 -10.66
N ASP A 205 -3.79 5.43 -9.53
CA ASP A 205 -5.13 4.98 -9.17
C ASP A 205 -5.74 5.68 -7.93
N GLY A 206 -4.96 6.54 -7.29
CA GLY A 206 -5.35 7.26 -6.08
C GLY A 206 -6.06 8.58 -6.37
N SER A 207 -6.80 9.08 -5.37
CA SER A 207 -7.46 10.38 -5.42
C SER A 207 -7.62 11.02 -4.05
N ALA A 208 -7.51 12.35 -4.00
CA ALA A 208 -7.95 13.15 -2.85
C ALA A 208 -9.42 13.56 -3.03
N GLN A 209 -10.25 13.32 -2.01
CA GLN A 209 -11.70 13.52 -2.04
C GLN A 209 -12.23 14.11 -0.74
N GLY A 210 -13.45 14.65 -0.83
CA GLY A 210 -14.23 15.08 0.34
C GLY A 210 -14.28 16.59 0.53
N SER A 211 -14.81 16.98 1.68
CA SER A 211 -14.94 18.35 2.17
C SER A 211 -14.91 18.32 3.71
N GLN A 212 -14.88 19.48 4.37
CA GLN A 212 -14.95 19.51 5.84
C GLN A 212 -16.22 18.88 6.40
N GLU A 213 -17.35 19.06 5.72
CA GLU A 213 -18.64 18.51 6.15
C GLU A 213 -18.71 17.00 5.97
N LYS A 214 -18.16 16.48 4.86
CA LYS A 214 -18.24 15.06 4.49
C LYS A 214 -17.01 14.24 4.94
N GLY A 215 -16.00 14.90 5.49
CA GLY A 215 -14.69 14.33 5.80
C GLY A 215 -13.75 14.31 4.58
N VAL A 216 -12.50 14.73 4.79
CA VAL A 216 -11.42 14.63 3.80
C VAL A 216 -10.84 13.22 3.83
N SER A 217 -10.50 12.69 2.65
CA SER A 217 -9.83 11.39 2.53
C SER A 217 -8.97 11.29 1.28
N VAL A 218 -7.90 10.49 1.37
CA VAL A 218 -7.17 9.96 0.22
C VAL A 218 -7.63 8.52 0.01
N ARG A 219 -7.91 8.14 -1.24
CA ARG A 219 -8.52 6.86 -1.57
C ARG A 219 -7.80 6.17 -2.71
N LEU A 220 -7.64 4.86 -2.60
CA LEU A 220 -7.13 3.98 -3.65
C LEU A 220 -8.20 2.96 -3.98
N SER A 221 -8.72 2.99 -5.21
CA SER A 221 -9.75 2.05 -5.69
C SER A 221 -9.11 0.97 -6.53
N GLN A 222 -9.35 -0.30 -6.21
CA GLN A 222 -8.78 -1.45 -6.93
C GLN A 222 -9.80 -2.59 -7.03
N SER A 223 -9.66 -3.42 -8.06
CA SER A 223 -10.40 -4.69 -8.17
C SER A 223 -9.71 -5.83 -7.43
N ASP A 224 -8.39 -5.74 -7.26
CA ASP A 224 -7.60 -6.70 -6.50
C ASP A 224 -7.55 -6.31 -5.01
N GLU A 225 -8.29 -7.05 -4.19
CA GLU A 225 -8.29 -6.88 -2.75
C GLU A 225 -6.94 -7.25 -2.11
N GLY A 226 -6.22 -8.23 -2.65
CA GLY A 226 -4.91 -8.66 -2.16
C GLY A 226 -3.85 -7.57 -2.30
N LEU A 227 -3.91 -6.82 -3.41
CA LEU A 227 -3.11 -5.60 -3.59
C LEU A 227 -3.41 -4.57 -2.50
N LEU A 228 -4.68 -4.28 -2.23
CA LEU A 228 -5.05 -3.28 -1.20
C LEU A 228 -4.64 -3.71 0.21
N ARG A 229 -4.72 -5.00 0.55
CA ARG A 229 -4.22 -5.51 1.84
C ARG A 229 -2.71 -5.31 1.98
N THR A 230 -1.97 -5.52 0.89
CA THR A 230 -0.52 -5.27 0.86
C THR A 230 -0.21 -3.78 1.02
N VAL A 231 -0.93 -2.92 0.30
CA VAL A 231 -0.84 -1.46 0.47
C VAL A 231 -1.18 -1.04 1.90
N GLN A 232 -2.21 -1.62 2.52
CA GLN A 232 -2.58 -1.32 3.91
C GLN A 232 -1.43 -1.65 4.89
N ARG A 233 -0.76 -2.79 4.73
CA ARG A 233 0.42 -3.14 5.54
C ARG A 233 1.57 -2.17 5.32
N MET A 234 1.87 -1.83 4.06
CA MET A 234 2.96 -0.90 3.72
C MET A 234 2.71 0.51 4.26
N LEU A 235 1.50 1.03 4.14
CA LEU A 235 1.09 2.31 4.73
C LEU A 235 1.22 2.30 6.25
N LEU A 236 0.78 1.22 6.90
CA LEU A 236 0.87 1.10 8.36
C LEU A 236 2.33 1.06 8.84
N ARG A 237 3.23 0.40 8.09
CA ARG A 237 4.68 0.43 8.33
C ARG A 237 5.28 1.84 8.24
N LEU A 238 4.68 2.73 7.45
CA LEU A 238 5.01 4.15 7.38
C LEU A 238 4.29 4.99 8.45
N GLY A 239 3.52 4.39 9.34
CA GLY A 239 2.74 5.08 10.38
C GLY A 239 1.44 5.73 9.86
N ILE A 240 0.91 5.23 8.74
CA ILE A 240 -0.33 5.69 8.11
C ILE A 240 -1.39 4.60 8.28
N ALA A 241 -2.30 4.76 9.24
CA ALA A 241 -3.45 3.87 9.36
C ALA A 241 -4.44 4.12 8.21
N SER A 242 -5.04 3.04 7.71
CA SER A 242 -6.01 3.09 6.61
C SER A 242 -7.06 2.00 6.79
N ARG A 243 -8.22 2.21 6.16
CA ARG A 243 -9.35 1.28 6.20
C ARG A 243 -9.66 0.73 4.82
N LEU A 244 -9.77 -0.59 4.73
CA LEU A 244 -10.17 -1.30 3.52
C LEU A 244 -11.68 -1.56 3.53
N TYR A 245 -12.39 -0.99 2.56
CA TYR A 245 -13.78 -1.27 2.29
C TYR A 245 -13.90 -2.22 1.09
N ARG A 246 -14.56 -3.36 1.30
CA ARG A 246 -14.78 -4.35 0.25
C ARG A 246 -16.06 -4.08 -0.52
N GLU A 247 -16.07 -4.40 -1.81
CA GLU A 247 -17.26 -4.38 -2.67
C GLU A 247 -18.04 -3.06 -2.65
N ARG A 248 -17.34 -1.93 -2.53
CA ARG A 248 -17.94 -0.58 -2.55
C ARG A 248 -18.72 -0.32 -3.84
N ARG A 249 -18.31 -0.97 -4.92
CA ARG A 249 -19.14 -1.17 -6.11
C ARG A 249 -19.18 -2.66 -6.43
N PRO A 250 -20.35 -3.31 -6.44
CA PRO A 250 -20.45 -4.71 -6.75
C PRO A 250 -20.14 -4.98 -8.23
N ALA A 251 -19.76 -6.23 -8.50
CA ALA A 251 -19.59 -6.73 -9.86
C ALA A 251 -20.91 -6.63 -10.62
N ALA A 252 -20.85 -6.16 -11.87
CA ALA A 252 -22.04 -5.92 -12.69
C ALA A 252 -21.68 -5.90 -14.18
N LEU A 253 -22.66 -6.15 -15.05
CA LEU A 253 -22.57 -5.78 -16.46
C LEU A 253 -22.76 -4.27 -16.58
N ARG A 254 -21.76 -3.57 -17.10
CA ARG A 254 -21.81 -2.11 -17.28
C ARG A 254 -21.59 -1.76 -18.74
N SER A 255 -22.30 -0.75 -19.21
CA SER A 255 -22.04 -0.14 -20.51
C SER A 255 -20.77 0.73 -20.39
N LEU A 256 -19.68 0.30 -21.00
CA LEU A 256 -18.42 1.05 -21.04
C LEU A 256 -18.06 1.41 -22.49
N PRO A 257 -17.26 2.47 -22.71
CA PRO A 257 -16.75 2.82 -24.03
C PRO A 257 -16.04 1.62 -24.68
N ASP A 258 -16.34 1.33 -25.94
CA ASP A 258 -15.76 0.21 -26.68
C ASP A 258 -14.41 0.52 -27.35
N GLY A 259 -13.87 1.72 -27.11
CA GLY A 259 -12.65 2.22 -27.74
C GLY A 259 -12.80 2.58 -29.23
N ARG A 260 -14.01 2.52 -29.78
CA ARG A 260 -14.37 2.86 -31.17
C ARG A 260 -15.43 3.97 -31.24
N GLY A 261 -15.71 4.65 -30.13
CA GLY A 261 -16.71 5.70 -30.03
C GLY A 261 -18.13 5.20 -29.71
N GLY A 262 -18.32 3.89 -29.52
CA GLY A 262 -19.57 3.28 -29.08
C GLY A 262 -19.51 2.87 -27.60
N ALA A 263 -20.61 2.24 -27.13
CA ALA A 263 -20.68 1.64 -25.80
C ALA A 263 -21.04 0.17 -25.91
N ARG A 264 -20.40 -0.69 -25.11
CA ARG A 264 -20.66 -2.12 -25.07
C ARG A 264 -20.79 -2.57 -23.62
N GLY A 265 -21.62 -3.60 -23.39
CA GLY A 265 -21.70 -4.25 -22.10
C GLY A 265 -20.43 -5.03 -21.79
N TYR A 266 -19.75 -4.69 -20.70
CA TYR A 266 -18.62 -5.41 -20.15
C TYR A 266 -18.93 -5.88 -18.73
N ALA A 267 -18.55 -7.11 -18.42
CA ALA A 267 -18.58 -7.59 -17.04
C ALA A 267 -17.47 -6.88 -16.26
N THR A 268 -17.85 -6.04 -15.30
CA THR A 268 -16.92 -5.36 -14.39
C THR A 268 -16.83 -6.14 -13.09
N GLN A 269 -15.61 -6.36 -12.61
CA GLN A 269 -15.36 -6.94 -11.29
C GLN A 269 -15.81 -6.00 -10.17
N ALA A 270 -15.90 -6.52 -8.95
CA ALA A 270 -16.13 -5.69 -7.77
C ALA A 270 -14.98 -4.69 -7.60
N GLN A 271 -15.29 -3.50 -7.07
CA GLN A 271 -14.28 -2.52 -6.69
C GLN A 271 -14.25 -2.37 -5.18
N HIS A 272 -13.04 -2.50 -4.65
CA HIS A 272 -12.67 -2.31 -3.26
C HIS A 272 -12.00 -0.94 -3.13
N GLU A 273 -12.02 -0.36 -1.93
CA GLU A 273 -11.50 0.98 -1.68
C GLU A 273 -10.69 0.98 -0.39
N LEU A 274 -9.41 1.34 -0.48
CA LEU A 274 -8.60 1.67 0.68
C LEU A 274 -8.68 3.18 0.94
N VAL A 275 -8.93 3.57 2.19
CA VAL A 275 -9.19 4.95 2.59
C VAL A 275 -8.24 5.38 3.70
N ILE A 276 -7.54 6.48 3.48
CA ILE A 276 -6.73 7.21 4.46
C ILE A 276 -7.51 8.44 4.88
N SER A 277 -7.59 8.70 6.19
CA SER A 277 -8.35 9.82 6.75
C SER A 277 -7.77 10.30 8.08
N GLY A 278 -8.26 11.45 8.55
CA GLY A 278 -7.85 12.00 9.85
C GLY A 278 -6.43 12.56 9.80
N ASP A 279 -5.69 12.45 10.92
CA ASP A 279 -4.33 12.97 10.99
C ASP A 279 -3.33 12.20 10.09
N ASN A 280 -3.66 10.95 9.71
CA ASN A 280 -2.90 10.14 8.75
C ASN A 280 -2.72 10.84 7.39
N LEU A 281 -3.61 11.77 7.01
CA LEU A 281 -3.50 12.52 5.76
C LEU A 281 -2.27 13.43 5.73
N HIS A 282 -1.87 14.00 6.88
CA HIS A 282 -0.67 14.84 6.96
C HIS A 282 0.58 13.98 6.79
N VAL A 283 0.61 12.81 7.42
CA VAL A 283 1.72 11.84 7.27
C VAL A 283 1.80 11.33 5.83
N PHE A 284 0.65 11.07 5.18
CA PHE A 284 0.61 10.73 3.76
C PHE A 284 1.17 11.85 2.88
N ALA A 285 0.73 13.10 3.09
CA ALA A 285 1.18 14.25 2.31
C ALA A 285 2.70 14.50 2.45
N GLU A 286 3.23 14.32 3.66
CA GLU A 286 4.66 14.50 3.95
C GLU A 286 5.54 13.39 3.36
N ARG A 287 5.15 12.12 3.54
CA ARG A 287 6.00 10.97 3.18
C ARG A 287 5.82 10.52 1.74
N ILE A 288 4.58 10.49 1.26
CA ILE A 288 4.23 9.89 -0.04
C ILE A 288 3.87 11.00 -1.03
N GLY A 289 2.84 11.79 -0.71
CA GLY A 289 2.37 12.88 -1.57
C GLY A 289 1.79 12.41 -2.91
N PHE A 290 1.64 13.36 -3.83
CA PHE A 290 1.30 13.12 -5.23
C PHE A 290 2.28 13.91 -6.09
N GLU A 291 2.75 13.34 -7.19
CA GLU A 291 3.42 14.11 -8.25
C GLU A 291 2.40 14.64 -9.25
N ASP A 292 1.19 14.07 -9.30
CA ASP A 292 0.06 14.70 -9.97
C ASP A 292 -0.26 16.04 -9.32
N SER A 293 0.01 17.15 -10.03
CA SER A 293 -0.09 18.50 -9.43
C SER A 293 -1.52 18.88 -9.05
N ASP A 294 -2.54 18.33 -9.73
CA ASP A 294 -3.94 18.60 -9.40
C ASP A 294 -4.33 17.85 -8.12
N LYS A 295 -3.91 16.58 -7.99
CA LYS A 295 -4.13 15.79 -6.77
C LYS A 295 -3.35 16.40 -5.59
N ALA A 296 -2.12 16.82 -5.81
CA ALA A 296 -1.27 17.47 -4.82
C ALA A 296 -1.91 18.77 -4.32
N SER A 297 -2.24 19.69 -5.22
CA SER A 297 -2.88 20.97 -4.87
C SER A 297 -4.22 20.76 -4.19
N LYS A 298 -5.03 19.81 -4.67
CA LYS A 298 -6.31 19.47 -4.03
C LYS A 298 -6.11 18.94 -2.61
N LEU A 299 -5.15 18.05 -2.38
CA LEU A 299 -4.85 17.55 -1.04
C LEU A 299 -4.40 18.68 -0.12
N GLU A 300 -3.49 19.53 -0.59
CA GLU A 300 -3.00 20.70 0.14
C GLU A 300 -4.16 21.64 0.53
N GLN A 301 -5.04 21.99 -0.41
CA GLN A 301 -6.21 22.82 -0.15
C GLN A 301 -7.15 22.19 0.88
N LEU A 302 -7.40 20.89 0.77
CA LEU A 302 -8.26 20.16 1.73
C LEU A 302 -7.65 20.15 3.13
N LEU A 303 -6.33 19.96 3.24
CA LEU A 303 -5.60 19.99 4.50
C LEU A 303 -5.58 21.40 5.12
N ALA A 304 -5.30 22.42 4.32
CA ALA A 304 -5.29 23.82 4.74
C ALA A 304 -6.67 24.31 5.21
N SER A 305 -7.74 23.67 4.74
CA SER A 305 -9.10 24.03 5.13
C SER A 305 -9.41 23.69 6.60
N TYR A 306 -8.72 22.72 7.21
CA TYR A 306 -9.01 22.30 8.59
C TYR A 306 -8.85 23.44 9.60
N LYS A 307 -9.96 23.83 10.25
CA LYS A 307 -9.96 24.85 11.32
C LYS A 307 -9.27 24.40 12.61
N ARG A 308 -9.16 23.08 12.81
CA ARG A 308 -8.50 22.44 13.95
C ARG A 308 -7.78 21.20 13.44
N MET A 309 -6.64 20.89 14.05
CA MET A 309 -5.96 19.63 13.76
C MET A 309 -6.91 18.45 14.00
N PRO A 310 -6.95 17.47 13.08
CA PRO A 310 -7.71 16.24 13.29
C PRO A 310 -7.29 15.54 14.58
N ASN A 311 -8.21 14.77 15.18
CA ASN A 311 -7.87 13.91 16.31
C ASN A 311 -6.76 12.95 15.91
N ARG A 312 -5.82 12.74 16.83
CA ARG A 312 -4.70 11.83 16.58
C ARG A 312 -5.19 10.39 16.39
N GLU A 313 -4.63 9.70 15.41
CA GLU A 313 -4.88 8.27 15.21
C GLU A 313 -4.54 7.51 16.49
N ARG A 314 -5.43 6.60 16.88
CA ARG A 314 -5.28 5.76 18.06
C ARG A 314 -4.58 4.45 17.75
N PHE A 315 -4.46 4.09 16.46
CA PHE A 315 -3.84 2.84 16.00
C PHE A 315 -4.52 1.62 16.62
N VAL A 316 -5.84 1.58 16.47
CA VAL A 316 -6.69 0.50 16.97
C VAL A 316 -7.47 -0.09 15.79
N ALA A 317 -7.60 -1.40 15.76
CA ALA A 317 -8.47 -2.13 14.86
C ALA A 317 -9.51 -2.93 15.68
N THR A 318 -10.72 -3.08 15.15
CA THR A 318 -11.79 -3.84 15.79
C THR A 318 -11.85 -5.26 15.23
N VAL A 319 -11.74 -6.26 16.10
CA VAL A 319 -11.89 -7.67 15.76
C VAL A 319 -13.23 -7.90 15.08
N ASP A 320 -13.19 -8.51 13.90
CA ASP A 320 -14.36 -8.92 13.14
C ASP A 320 -14.64 -10.40 13.35
N ALA A 321 -13.65 -11.25 13.10
CA ALA A 321 -13.75 -12.68 13.31
C ALA A 321 -12.40 -13.33 13.65
N LEU A 322 -12.48 -14.48 14.31
CA LEU A 322 -11.39 -15.42 14.49
C LEU A 322 -11.88 -16.79 14.03
N LEU A 323 -11.34 -17.29 12.92
CA LEU A 323 -11.81 -18.52 12.28
C LEU A 323 -10.69 -19.55 12.21
N ALA A 324 -11.00 -20.83 12.45
CA ALA A 324 -10.02 -21.90 12.26
C ALA A 324 -9.54 -21.93 10.80
N ASP A 325 -8.24 -22.05 10.57
CA ASP A 325 -7.61 -21.90 9.25
C ASP A 325 -6.54 -22.97 8.98
N GLY A 326 -6.82 -24.19 9.47
CA GLY A 326 -6.00 -25.39 9.26
C GLY A 326 -4.83 -25.52 10.22
N GLU A 327 -3.80 -26.24 9.78
CA GLU A 327 -2.54 -26.41 10.49
C GLU A 327 -1.35 -26.05 9.61
N GLU A 328 -0.41 -25.30 10.17
CA GLU A 328 0.80 -24.88 9.45
C GLU A 328 2.02 -24.87 10.35
N THR A 329 3.20 -24.83 9.74
CA THR A 329 4.43 -24.54 10.47
C THR A 329 4.39 -23.08 10.92
N VAL A 330 4.46 -22.87 12.22
CA VAL A 330 4.46 -21.53 12.82
C VAL A 330 5.87 -21.09 13.16
N TYR A 331 6.07 -19.78 13.15
CA TYR A 331 7.36 -19.14 13.39
C TYR A 331 7.22 -18.10 14.48
N ASP A 332 8.26 -17.92 15.29
CA ASP A 332 8.29 -16.91 16.33
C ASP A 332 9.69 -16.27 16.44
N VAL A 333 9.77 -15.17 17.18
CA VAL A 333 10.98 -14.40 17.41
C VAL A 333 11.06 -13.93 18.86
N THR A 334 12.26 -13.91 19.43
CA THR A 334 12.47 -13.38 20.78
C THR A 334 12.99 -11.96 20.71
N VAL A 335 12.14 -10.98 20.96
CA VAL A 335 12.51 -9.56 21.06
C VAL A 335 12.86 -9.16 22.49
N ASP A 336 13.92 -8.37 22.63
CA ASP A 336 14.40 -7.85 23.92
C ASP A 336 13.61 -6.66 24.41
N ASP A 337 13.61 -6.50 25.74
CA ASP A 337 13.00 -5.42 26.53
C ASP A 337 11.48 -5.35 26.46
N VAL A 338 10.89 -5.31 25.26
CA VAL A 338 9.46 -5.10 25.04
C VAL A 338 8.67 -6.39 24.88
N HIS A 339 9.35 -7.49 24.57
CA HIS A 339 8.75 -8.82 24.36
C HIS A 339 7.55 -8.80 23.41
N ALA A 340 7.64 -7.97 22.36
CA ALA A 340 6.59 -7.77 21.39
C ALA A 340 7.17 -7.41 20.02
N PHE A 341 6.46 -7.76 18.96
CA PHE A 341 6.85 -7.46 17.59
C PHE A 341 5.66 -7.15 16.69
N ASP A 342 5.97 -6.64 15.50
CA ASP A 342 5.02 -6.36 14.44
C ASP A 342 4.76 -7.64 13.64
N ALA A 343 3.50 -8.12 13.68
CA ALA A 343 3.03 -9.23 12.87
C ALA A 343 1.96 -8.74 11.88
N ASN A 344 2.39 -8.43 10.65
CA ASN A 344 1.53 -7.89 9.58
C ASN A 344 0.77 -6.62 9.99
N GLY A 345 1.39 -5.80 10.83
CA GLY A 345 0.83 -4.56 11.35
C GLY A 345 0.19 -4.70 12.74
N LEU A 346 -0.10 -5.91 13.22
CA LEU A 346 -0.65 -6.12 14.56
C LEU A 346 0.47 -6.21 15.61
N VAL A 347 0.19 -5.76 16.83
CA VAL A 347 1.12 -5.86 17.96
C VAL A 347 0.90 -7.19 18.67
N VAL A 348 1.88 -8.09 18.57
CA VAL A 348 1.84 -9.42 19.20
C VAL A 348 3.00 -9.59 20.19
N HIS A 349 2.82 -10.46 21.17
CA HIS A 349 3.82 -10.77 22.18
C HIS A 349 4.78 -11.86 21.68
N ASN A 350 6.01 -11.92 22.20
CA ASN A 350 6.89 -13.08 22.01
C ASN A 350 6.15 -14.37 22.44
N CYS A 351 6.39 -15.49 21.78
CA CYS A 351 6.02 -16.79 22.34
C CYS A 351 7.01 -17.16 23.46
N GLY A 352 6.54 -17.90 24.46
CA GLY A 352 7.38 -18.42 25.56
C GLY A 352 8.17 -19.69 25.18
N GLU A 353 8.14 -20.09 23.92
CA GLU A 353 8.66 -21.37 23.44
C GLU A 353 10.13 -21.30 23.04
N GLN A 354 10.87 -22.37 23.34
CA GLN A 354 12.27 -22.51 22.96
C GLN A 354 12.40 -22.98 21.50
N PRO A 355 13.46 -22.57 20.77
CA PRO A 355 13.70 -23.03 19.41
C PRO A 355 13.81 -24.56 19.37
N LEU A 356 13.16 -25.17 18.37
CA LEU A 356 13.31 -26.61 18.15
C LEU A 356 14.76 -26.94 17.76
N PRO A 357 15.40 -27.94 18.39
CA PRO A 357 16.72 -28.37 17.96
C PRO A 357 16.66 -28.94 16.53
N PRO A 358 17.74 -28.84 15.74
CA PRO A 358 17.77 -29.24 14.33
C PRO A 358 17.47 -30.74 14.08
N TYR A 359 17.45 -31.55 15.13
CA TYR A 359 16.99 -32.94 15.11
C TYR A 359 16.09 -33.15 16.33
N GLY A 360 14.77 -33.18 16.11
CA GLY A 360 13.78 -33.42 17.16
C GLY A 360 13.93 -34.83 17.75
N CYS A 361 13.70 -34.94 19.05
CA CYS A 361 13.37 -36.21 19.70
C CYS A 361 11.85 -36.28 19.81
#